data_AF-A0AA96FUH8-F1
#
_entry.id   AF-A0AA96FUH8-F1
#
_cell.length_a   1.000
_cell.length_b   1.000
_cell.length_c   1.000
_cell.angle_alpha   90.00
_cell.angle_beta   90.00
_cell.angle_gamma   90.00
#
_symmetry.space_group_name_H-M   'P 1'
#
loop_
_entity.id
_entity.type
_entity.pdbx_description
1 polymer ?
#
loop_
_entity_poly.entity_id
_entity_poly.type
_entity_poly.pdbx_seq_one_letter_code
_entity_poly.pdbx_strand_id
1 'polypeptide(L)'
;MTVPAVTEEIADFVGRCVPLTGFAVFDLYATGMAERYLETARQQVGAAAFAEFWAAWTRALDGRGGPQDLSPVHLEVARALAYLWLTGSWPRLAPEAHAALRRQMANEEFVVAPEAYVEGLVWRTFHGHPAGAKPPGFGTWAVPPPAQPAGDGLRQELGLDEELVCRTGLESEVAVHAVPDHLLPGYRAWRQIPPSAVPTSSGPATKEEHA
;
A
#
# COMPACT_ATOMS: atom_id res chain seq x y z
N MET A 1 14.10 -15.02 23.95
CA MET A 1 13.72 -14.46 22.64
C MET A 1 14.80 -13.49 22.23
N THR A 2 15.66 -13.91 21.32
CA THR A 2 16.71 -13.04 20.75
C THR A 2 16.00 -12.08 19.80
N VAL A 3 16.04 -10.78 20.08
CA VAL A 3 15.58 -9.78 19.10
C VAL A 3 16.48 -9.99 17.87
N PRO A 4 15.92 -10.28 16.67
CA PRO A 4 16.75 -10.39 15.48
C PRO A 4 17.49 -9.06 15.31
N ALA A 5 18.83 -9.13 15.29
CA ALA A 5 19.63 -7.95 15.04
C ALA A 5 19.22 -7.42 13.66
N VAL A 6 18.78 -6.16 13.61
CA VAL A 6 18.51 -5.47 12.34
C VAL A 6 19.82 -5.50 11.56
N THR A 7 19.83 -6.23 10.44
CA THR A 7 20.98 -6.25 9.55
C THR A 7 21.06 -4.92 8.82
N GLU A 8 22.28 -4.53 8.41
CA GLU A 8 22.49 -3.32 7.60
C GLU A 8 21.65 -3.35 6.31
N GLU A 9 21.46 -4.54 5.75
CA GLU A 9 20.60 -4.77 4.58
C GLU A 9 19.12 -4.50 4.85
N ILE A 10 18.58 -4.97 5.98
CA ILE A 10 17.19 -4.68 6.36
C ILE A 10 17.02 -3.18 6.65
N ALA A 11 18.03 -2.54 7.26
CA ALA A 11 18.03 -1.10 7.50
C ALA A 11 18.01 -0.29 6.20
N ASP A 12 18.85 -0.66 5.22
CA ASP A 12 18.84 -0.03 3.89
C ASP A 12 17.48 -0.25 3.19
N PHE A 13 16.93 -1.47 3.24
CA PHE A 13 15.61 -1.78 2.70
C PHE A 13 14.51 -0.90 3.28
N VAL A 14 14.41 -0.84 4.61
CA VAL A 14 13.40 -0.02 5.29
C VAL A 14 13.58 1.46 4.97
N GLY A 15 14.81 1.98 5.05
CA GLY A 15 15.12 3.38 4.77
C GLY A 15 14.70 3.80 3.35
N ARG A 16 14.95 2.96 2.35
CA ARG A 16 14.59 3.24 0.96
C ARG A 16 13.12 2.97 0.64
N CYS A 17 12.38 2.26 1.48
CA CYS A 17 10.93 2.11 1.35
C CYS A 17 10.13 3.26 1.98
N VAL A 18 10.75 4.12 2.80
CA VAL A 18 10.09 5.32 3.36
C VAL A 18 9.50 6.21 2.24
N PRO A 19 10.25 6.62 1.21
CA PRO A 19 9.70 7.49 0.15
C PRO A 19 8.68 6.78 -0.74
N LEU A 20 8.71 5.45 -0.82
CA LEU A 20 7.73 4.67 -1.59
C LEU A 20 6.38 4.54 -0.88
N THR A 21 6.39 4.56 0.45
CA THR A 21 5.20 4.29 1.28
C THR A 21 4.64 5.55 1.93
N GLY A 22 5.47 6.57 2.16
CA GLY A 22 5.14 7.75 2.95
C GLY A 22 5.10 7.50 4.46
N PHE A 23 5.55 6.33 4.93
CA PHE A 23 5.58 5.96 6.34
C PHE A 23 6.99 6.07 6.92
N ALA A 24 7.10 6.49 8.18
CA ALA A 24 8.39 6.61 8.85
C ALA A 24 9.07 5.24 9.04
N VAL A 25 10.40 5.26 9.21
CA VAL A 25 11.21 4.05 9.48
C VAL A 25 10.64 3.24 10.65
N PHE A 26 10.23 3.92 11.73
CA PHE A 26 9.61 3.30 12.89
C PHE A 26 8.34 2.52 12.51
N ASP A 27 7.48 3.11 11.68
CA ASP A 27 6.23 2.48 11.26
C ASP A 27 6.46 1.20 10.46
N LEU A 28 7.42 1.24 9.53
CA LEU A 28 7.80 0.11 8.70
C LEU A 28 8.37 -1.04 9.56
N TYR A 29 9.23 -0.74 10.53
CA TYR A 29 9.71 -1.76 11.47
C TYR A 29 8.61 -2.31 12.37
N ALA A 30 7.67 -1.47 12.80
CA ALA A 30 6.57 -1.88 13.67
C ALA A 30 5.63 -2.90 13.01
N THR A 31 5.69 -3.09 11.69
CA THR A 31 4.98 -4.19 11.01
C THR A 31 5.57 -5.56 11.34
N GLY A 32 6.85 -5.64 11.70
CA GLY A 32 7.57 -6.91 11.82
C GLY A 32 7.79 -7.64 10.48
N MET A 33 7.48 -7.00 9.34
CA MET A 33 7.45 -7.67 8.03
C MET A 33 8.64 -7.39 7.11
N ALA A 34 9.54 -6.49 7.49
CA ALA A 34 10.60 -5.98 6.62
C ALA A 34 11.45 -7.08 5.95
N GLU A 35 11.93 -8.06 6.73
CA GLU A 35 12.76 -9.16 6.21
C GLU A 35 11.98 -10.02 5.20
N ARG A 36 10.76 -10.43 5.56
CA ARG A 36 9.91 -11.25 4.68
C ARG A 36 9.51 -10.53 3.41
N TYR A 37 9.27 -9.23 3.48
CA TYR A 37 8.95 -8.41 2.30
C TYR A 37 10.15 -8.25 1.37
N LEU A 38 11.35 -8.03 1.92
CA LEU A 38 12.58 -8.02 1.12
C LEU A 38 12.80 -9.36 0.41
N GLU A 39 12.67 -10.47 1.12
CA GLU A 39 12.80 -11.82 0.55
C GLU A 39 11.77 -12.06 -0.56
N THR A 40 10.49 -11.73 -0.29
CA THR A 40 9.41 -11.88 -1.26
C THR A 40 9.71 -11.08 -2.53
N ALA A 41 10.12 -9.82 -2.40
CA ALA A 41 10.42 -8.98 -3.54
C ALA A 41 11.57 -9.54 -4.38
N ARG A 42 12.64 -10.03 -3.74
CA ARG A 42 13.78 -10.68 -4.41
C ARG A 42 13.37 -11.97 -5.12
N GLN A 43 12.51 -12.77 -4.50
CA GLN A 43 12.03 -14.01 -5.10
C GLN A 43 11.16 -13.73 -6.33
N GLN A 44 10.22 -12.79 -6.22
CA GLN A 44 9.25 -12.49 -7.27
C GLN A 44 9.92 -11.77 -8.45
N VAL A 45 10.75 -10.75 -8.18
CA VAL A 45 11.47 -9.99 -9.22
C VAL A 45 12.67 -10.76 -9.76
N GLY A 46 13.26 -11.66 -8.95
CA GLY A 46 14.53 -12.32 -9.23
C GLY A 46 15.71 -11.50 -8.68
N ALA A 47 16.69 -12.16 -8.06
CA ALA A 47 17.75 -11.48 -7.31
C ALA A 47 18.56 -10.47 -8.14
N ALA A 48 18.91 -10.81 -9.39
CA ALA A 48 19.68 -9.93 -10.27
C ALA A 48 18.86 -8.69 -10.69
N ALA A 49 17.62 -8.90 -11.17
CA ALA A 49 16.74 -7.81 -11.58
C ALA A 49 16.33 -6.93 -10.38
N PHE A 50 16.15 -7.52 -9.19
CA PHE A 50 15.92 -6.75 -7.97
C PHE A 50 17.14 -5.89 -7.62
N ALA A 51 18.36 -6.40 -7.74
CA ALA A 51 19.58 -5.61 -7.51
C ALA A 51 19.72 -4.45 -8.51
N GLU A 52 19.40 -4.67 -9.79
CA GLU A 52 19.37 -3.62 -10.81
C GLU A 52 18.33 -2.53 -10.50
N PHE A 53 17.11 -2.95 -10.14
CA PHE A 53 16.06 -2.06 -9.65
C PHE A 53 16.53 -1.27 -8.42
N TRP A 54 17.12 -1.96 -7.43
CA TRP A 54 17.54 -1.35 -6.17
C TRP A 54 18.62 -0.30 -6.37
N ALA A 55 19.58 -0.56 -7.26
CA ALA A 55 20.61 0.40 -7.64
C ALA A 55 20.03 1.60 -8.42
N ALA A 56 19.04 1.38 -9.29
CA ALA A 56 18.33 2.46 -9.98
C ALA A 56 17.55 3.34 -9.00
N TRP A 57 16.83 2.72 -8.07
CA TRP A 57 16.07 3.42 -7.03
C TRP A 57 16.98 4.22 -6.09
N THR A 58 18.09 3.62 -5.67
CA THR A 58 19.12 4.29 -4.87
C THR A 58 19.63 5.55 -5.55
N ARG A 59 20.00 5.45 -6.83
CA ARG A 59 20.49 6.60 -7.60
C ARG A 59 19.44 7.69 -7.76
N ALA A 60 18.17 7.31 -7.95
CA ALA A 60 17.07 8.27 -8.03
C ALA A 60 16.93 9.04 -6.71
N LEU A 61 16.94 8.34 -5.56
CA LEU A 61 16.87 8.97 -4.25
C LEU A 61 18.07 9.87 -3.95
N ASP A 62 19.29 9.42 -4.24
CA ASP A 62 20.52 10.21 -4.01
C ASP A 62 20.53 11.50 -4.86
N GLY A 63 19.90 11.45 -6.04
CA GLY A 63 19.68 12.60 -6.90
C GLY A 63 18.55 13.54 -6.45
N ARG A 64 17.90 13.27 -5.31
CA ARG A 64 16.63 13.91 -4.87
C ARG A 64 15.50 13.79 -5.90
N GLY A 65 15.58 12.75 -6.72
CA GLY A 65 14.57 12.36 -7.69
C GLY A 65 13.51 11.46 -7.06
N GLY A 66 12.82 10.69 -7.89
CA GLY A 66 11.73 9.83 -7.45
C GLY A 66 11.39 8.73 -8.45
N PRO A 67 10.22 8.09 -8.31
CA PRO A 67 9.79 7.02 -9.19
C PRO A 67 9.80 7.43 -10.68
N GLN A 68 9.58 8.70 -11.00
CA GLN A 68 9.62 9.23 -12.37
C GLN A 68 10.96 9.02 -13.10
N ASP A 69 12.06 8.80 -12.36
CA ASP A 69 13.39 8.58 -12.93
C ASP A 69 13.67 7.10 -13.23
N LEU A 70 12.70 6.21 -12.95
CA LEU A 70 12.81 4.78 -13.14
C LEU A 70 12.30 4.34 -14.52
N SER A 71 12.86 3.24 -15.03
CA SER A 71 12.32 2.58 -16.23
C SER A 71 10.91 2.03 -15.96
N PRO A 72 10.08 1.77 -16.99
CA PRO A 72 8.74 1.21 -16.80
C PRO A 72 8.71 -0.09 -15.99
N VAL A 73 9.72 -0.96 -16.15
CA VAL A 73 9.83 -2.21 -15.38
C VAL A 73 10.17 -1.91 -13.91
N HIS A 74 11.09 -0.99 -13.65
CA HIS A 74 11.46 -0.58 -12.29
C HIS A 74 10.34 0.16 -11.57
N LEU A 75 9.57 0.98 -12.29
CA LEU A 75 8.34 1.60 -11.79
C LEU A 75 7.34 0.55 -11.33
N GLU A 76 7.16 -0.50 -12.10
CA GLU A 76 6.25 -1.59 -11.75
C GLU A 76 6.72 -2.36 -10.51
N VAL A 77 8.03 -2.57 -10.35
CA VAL A 77 8.62 -3.15 -9.14
C VAL A 77 8.42 -2.24 -7.93
N ALA A 78 8.61 -0.92 -8.08
CA ALA A 78 8.37 0.06 -7.02
C ALA A 78 6.89 0.07 -6.59
N ARG A 79 5.97 0.04 -7.56
CA ARG A 79 4.52 -0.09 -7.33
C ARG A 79 4.20 -1.38 -6.57
N ALA A 80 4.80 -2.50 -6.96
CA ALA A 80 4.59 -3.78 -6.31
C ALA A 80 5.08 -3.80 -4.85
N LEU A 81 6.24 -3.17 -4.58
CA LEU A 81 6.75 -2.99 -3.22
C LEU A 81 5.83 -2.10 -2.38
N ALA A 82 5.35 -0.97 -2.92
CA ALA A 82 4.42 -0.11 -2.20
C ALA A 82 3.10 -0.85 -1.88
N TYR A 83 2.57 -1.60 -2.86
CA TYR A 83 1.38 -2.43 -2.69
C TYR A 83 1.58 -3.49 -1.59
N LEU A 84 2.76 -4.13 -1.59
CA LEU A 84 3.13 -5.12 -0.57
C LEU A 84 3.13 -4.53 0.83
N TRP A 85 3.77 -3.38 1.02
CA TRP A 85 3.80 -2.69 2.31
C TRP A 85 2.40 -2.25 2.77
N LEU A 86 1.56 -1.77 1.85
CA LEU A 86 0.22 -1.32 2.17
C LEU A 86 -0.72 -2.47 2.54
N THR A 87 -0.70 -3.55 1.76
CA THR A 87 -1.74 -4.60 1.83
C THR A 87 -1.29 -5.90 2.48
N GLY A 88 0.02 -6.14 2.56
CA GLY A 88 0.59 -7.43 2.93
C GLY A 88 0.55 -8.51 1.84
N SER A 89 0.15 -8.14 0.63
CA SER A 89 0.06 -9.03 -0.53
C SER A 89 1.06 -8.63 -1.61
N TRP A 90 1.62 -9.59 -2.32
CA TRP A 90 2.35 -9.32 -3.57
C TRP A 90 1.35 -9.22 -4.72
N PRO A 91 1.32 -8.13 -5.51
CA PRO A 91 0.33 -7.99 -6.57
C PRO A 91 0.72 -8.76 -7.83
N ARG A 92 -0.26 -8.98 -8.70
CA ARG A 92 0.01 -9.26 -10.11
C ARG A 92 0.76 -8.07 -10.72
N LEU A 93 1.88 -8.35 -11.36
CA LEU A 93 2.66 -7.37 -12.12
C LEU A 93 2.03 -7.12 -13.50
N ALA A 94 2.26 -5.94 -14.06
CA ALA A 94 1.90 -5.63 -15.44
C ALA A 94 2.49 -6.70 -16.40
N PRO A 95 1.73 -7.20 -17.38
CA PRO A 95 2.19 -8.28 -18.27
C PRO A 95 3.54 -7.99 -18.94
N GLU A 96 3.75 -6.76 -19.37
CA GLU A 96 4.96 -6.31 -20.05
C GLU A 96 6.18 -6.35 -19.11
N ALA A 97 6.01 -5.89 -17.86
CA ALA A 97 7.06 -5.93 -16.86
C ALA A 97 7.36 -7.36 -16.42
N HIS A 98 6.34 -8.19 -16.20
CA HIS A 98 6.51 -9.60 -15.87
C HIS A 98 7.25 -10.36 -16.97
N ALA A 99 6.90 -10.13 -18.24
CA ALA A 99 7.59 -10.70 -19.39
C ALA A 99 9.05 -10.22 -19.48
N ALA A 100 9.32 -8.93 -19.21
CA ALA A 100 10.66 -8.37 -19.20
C ALA A 100 11.56 -8.98 -18.10
N LEU A 101 10.99 -9.28 -16.94
CA LEU A 101 11.69 -9.96 -15.83
C LEU A 101 12.01 -11.44 -16.12
N ARG A 102 11.37 -12.04 -17.14
CA ARG A 102 11.58 -13.43 -17.61
C ARG A 102 11.52 -14.47 -16.48
N ARG A 103 10.60 -14.29 -15.54
CA ARG A 103 10.44 -15.19 -14.39
C ARG A 103 9.69 -16.46 -14.81
N GLN A 104 10.18 -17.61 -14.35
CA GLN A 104 9.47 -18.88 -14.42
C GLN A 104 8.57 -19.05 -13.20
N MET A 105 7.73 -18.06 -12.93
CA MET A 105 6.77 -18.06 -11.81
C MET A 105 5.44 -17.50 -12.29
N ALA A 106 4.34 -17.96 -11.68
CA ALA A 106 3.02 -17.45 -12.00
C ALA A 106 2.89 -15.97 -11.61
N ASN A 107 2.30 -15.17 -12.50
CA ASN A 107 2.02 -13.76 -12.24
C ASN A 107 0.64 -13.61 -11.57
N GLU A 108 0.56 -13.99 -10.31
CA GLU A 108 -0.68 -13.98 -9.52
C GLU A 108 -0.50 -13.18 -8.25
N GLU A 109 -1.59 -12.61 -7.77
CA GLU A 109 -1.62 -11.96 -6.47
C GLU A 109 -1.72 -13.00 -5.36
N PHE A 110 -0.93 -12.82 -4.30
CA PHE A 110 -0.99 -13.68 -3.12
C PHE A 110 -0.65 -12.92 -1.84
N VAL A 111 -1.23 -13.35 -0.72
CA VAL A 111 -0.89 -12.84 0.62
C VAL A 111 0.44 -13.46 1.06
N VAL A 112 1.40 -12.64 1.47
CA VAL A 112 2.77 -13.10 1.75
C VAL A 112 2.84 -13.95 3.02
N ALA A 113 2.04 -13.62 4.03
CA ALA A 113 1.94 -14.38 5.26
C ALA A 113 0.62 -14.10 5.99
N PRO A 114 0.15 -15.00 6.88
CA PRO A 114 -1.06 -14.78 7.66
C PRO A 114 -1.05 -13.46 8.45
N GLU A 115 0.12 -13.06 8.98
CA GLU A 115 0.27 -11.81 9.75
C GLU A 115 0.28 -10.58 8.85
N ALA A 116 0.63 -10.71 7.56
CA ALA A 116 0.86 -9.59 6.66
C ALA A 116 -0.41 -8.76 6.44
N TYR A 117 -1.59 -9.39 6.40
CA TYR A 117 -2.87 -8.69 6.32
C TYR A 117 -3.10 -7.80 7.55
N VAL A 118 -2.80 -8.31 8.75
CA VAL A 118 -3.03 -7.62 10.02
C VAL A 118 -2.06 -6.45 10.22
N GLU A 119 -0.85 -6.57 9.68
CA GLU A 119 0.22 -5.57 9.78
C GLU A 119 0.33 -4.63 8.57
N GLY A 120 -0.57 -4.77 7.58
CA GLY A 120 -0.59 -3.90 6.40
C GLY A 120 -0.73 -2.42 6.76
N LEU A 121 0.09 -1.56 6.15
CA LEU A 121 0.11 -0.13 6.44
C LEU A 121 -1.20 0.57 6.07
N VAL A 122 -2.00 -0.03 5.17
CA VAL A 122 -3.28 0.53 4.75
C VAL A 122 -4.19 0.82 5.95
N TRP A 123 -4.18 -0.02 6.99
CA TRP A 123 -4.99 0.22 8.19
C TRP A 123 -4.60 1.50 8.91
N ARG A 124 -3.30 1.84 8.94
CA ARG A 124 -2.81 3.07 9.56
C ARG A 124 -3.22 4.31 8.76
N THR A 125 -3.28 4.22 7.43
CA THR A 125 -3.62 5.38 6.58
C THR A 125 -4.99 5.98 6.90
N PHE A 126 -5.98 5.15 7.23
CA PHE A 126 -7.33 5.60 7.60
C PHE A 126 -7.64 5.41 9.09
N HIS A 127 -6.61 5.27 9.93
CA HIS A 127 -6.74 5.06 11.38
C HIS A 127 -7.74 3.94 11.73
N GLY A 128 -7.74 2.89 10.91
CA GLY A 128 -8.65 1.77 11.00
C GLY A 128 -8.01 0.54 11.64
N HIS A 129 -8.81 -0.52 11.71
CA HIS A 129 -8.38 -1.83 12.20
C HIS A 129 -8.66 -2.89 11.12
N PRO A 130 -7.79 -3.90 10.97
CA PRO A 130 -8.05 -5.00 10.05
C PRO A 130 -9.37 -5.69 10.39
N ALA A 131 -10.17 -6.04 9.38
CA ALA A 131 -11.42 -6.75 9.64
C ALA A 131 -11.12 -8.16 10.17
N GLY A 132 -11.79 -8.57 11.25
CA GLY A 132 -11.57 -9.88 11.86
C GLY A 132 -10.27 -10.02 12.67
N ALA A 133 -9.49 -8.95 12.83
CA ALA A 133 -8.30 -8.92 13.68
C ALA A 133 -8.20 -7.59 14.44
N LYS A 134 -7.66 -7.59 15.66
CA LYS A 134 -7.47 -6.37 16.48
C LYS A 134 -8.73 -5.46 16.54
N PRO A 135 -9.94 -5.98 16.86
CA PRO A 135 -11.15 -5.19 16.84
C PRO A 135 -11.07 -4.03 17.85
N PRO A 136 -11.57 -2.83 17.52
CA PRO A 136 -11.53 -1.66 18.41
C PRO A 136 -12.46 -1.77 19.63
N GLY A 137 -13.21 -2.87 19.76
CA GLY A 137 -14.26 -3.05 20.77
C GLY A 137 -15.65 -2.69 20.22
N PHE A 138 -16.69 -3.27 20.83
CA PHE A 138 -18.08 -3.05 20.46
C PHE A 138 -18.50 -1.59 20.70
N GLY A 139 -19.24 -1.00 19.76
CA GLY A 139 -19.82 0.35 19.91
C GLY A 139 -18.91 1.51 19.54
N THR A 140 -17.67 1.25 19.12
CA THR A 140 -16.72 2.29 18.69
C THR A 140 -17.17 3.05 17.44
N TRP A 141 -17.98 2.42 16.59
CA TRP A 141 -18.63 3.06 15.44
C TRP A 141 -19.66 4.14 15.80
N ALA A 142 -20.07 4.25 17.07
CA ALA A 142 -20.97 5.32 17.52
C ALA A 142 -20.22 6.64 17.78
N VAL A 143 -18.89 6.61 17.89
CA VAL A 143 -18.06 7.79 18.13
C VAL A 143 -17.64 8.39 16.79
N PRO A 144 -17.82 9.70 16.56
CA PRO A 144 -17.37 10.35 15.34
C PRO A 144 -15.83 10.27 15.21
N PRO A 145 -15.29 10.14 13.98
CA PRO A 145 -13.85 10.12 13.77
C PRO A 145 -13.20 11.44 14.22
N PRO A 146 -11.93 11.42 14.65
CA PRO A 146 -11.20 12.63 15.00
C PRO A 146 -11.05 13.56 13.78
N ALA A 147 -10.92 14.86 14.05
CA ALA A 147 -10.62 15.84 13.00
C ALA A 147 -9.26 15.52 12.36
N GLN A 148 -9.15 15.74 11.05
CA GLN A 148 -7.87 15.58 10.37
C GLN A 148 -6.88 16.67 10.83
N PRO A 149 -5.61 16.34 11.05
CA PRO A 149 -4.58 17.32 11.39
C PRO A 149 -4.39 18.31 10.24
N ALA A 150 -4.00 19.54 10.58
CA ALA A 150 -3.64 20.54 9.57
C ALA A 150 -2.38 20.09 8.81
N GLY A 151 -2.31 20.36 7.51
CA GLY A 151 -1.21 19.90 6.65
C GLY A 151 0.17 20.32 7.14
N ASP A 152 0.29 21.51 7.73
CA ASP A 152 1.56 22.03 8.25
C ASP A 152 2.05 21.27 9.48
N GLY A 153 1.13 20.82 10.34
CA GLY A 153 1.46 19.95 11.48
C GLY A 153 1.97 18.58 11.01
N LEU A 154 1.35 18.03 9.96
CA LEU A 154 1.75 16.75 9.38
C LEU A 154 3.17 16.82 8.77
N ARG A 155 3.51 17.91 8.08
CA ARG A 155 4.86 18.13 7.52
C ARG A 155 5.93 18.17 8.62
N GLN A 156 5.64 18.88 9.71
CA GLN A 156 6.54 18.99 10.85
C GLN A 156 6.76 17.65 11.57
N GLU A 157 5.69 16.88 11.81
CA GLU A 157 5.78 15.55 12.44
C GLU A 157 6.58 14.56 11.60
N LEU A 158 6.41 14.60 10.27
CA LEU A 158 7.11 13.72 9.35
C LEU A 158 8.56 14.17 9.07
N GLY A 159 8.99 15.30 9.63
CA GLY A 159 10.33 15.85 9.37
C GLY A 159 10.55 16.18 7.89
N LEU A 160 9.48 16.51 7.17
CA LEU A 160 9.55 16.89 5.77
C LEU A 160 9.89 18.38 5.70
N ASP A 161 11.12 18.71 5.27
CA ASP A 161 11.45 20.07 4.88
C ASP A 161 10.48 20.54 3.78
N GLU A 162 10.20 21.85 3.67
CA GLU A 162 9.37 22.41 2.57
C GLU A 162 9.85 21.96 1.18
N GLU A 163 11.13 21.57 1.09
CA GLU A 163 11.81 21.07 -0.09
C GLU A 163 11.75 19.55 -0.30
N LEU A 164 11.08 18.74 0.53
CA LEU A 164 10.99 17.30 0.27
C LEU A 164 10.04 17.03 -0.90
N VAL A 165 10.60 17.17 -2.10
CA VAL A 165 9.96 16.97 -3.38
C VAL A 165 9.77 15.47 -3.62
N CYS A 166 8.86 14.83 -2.90
CA CYS A 166 8.18 13.66 -3.45
C CYS A 166 7.21 14.16 -4.53
N ARG A 167 7.76 14.59 -5.68
CA ARG A 167 6.98 14.87 -6.89
C ARG A 167 6.38 13.54 -7.33
N THR A 168 5.10 13.34 -7.07
CA THR A 168 4.29 12.25 -7.61
C THR A 168 4.08 12.37 -9.13
N GLY A 169 4.99 13.05 -9.84
CA GLY A 169 4.80 13.55 -11.20
C GLY A 169 3.87 14.76 -11.30
N LEU A 170 3.29 15.22 -10.19
CA LEU A 170 2.46 16.43 -10.15
C LEU A 170 3.36 17.66 -9.93
N GLU A 171 3.34 18.59 -10.89
CA GLU A 171 4.13 19.83 -10.83
C GLU A 171 3.54 20.88 -9.87
N SER A 172 2.29 20.69 -9.46
CA SER A 172 1.56 21.55 -8.52
C SER A 172 0.53 20.74 -7.73
N GLU A 173 0.16 21.22 -6.54
CA GLU A 173 -0.95 20.66 -5.77
C GLU A 173 -2.22 20.68 -6.63
N VAL A 174 -2.81 19.51 -6.87
CA VAL A 174 -4.05 19.40 -7.63
C VAL A 174 -5.20 19.44 -6.63
N ALA A 175 -6.00 20.49 -6.70
CA ALA A 175 -7.19 20.57 -5.87
C ALA A 175 -8.12 19.39 -6.17
N VAL A 176 -8.70 18.79 -5.13
CA VAL A 176 -9.56 17.60 -5.28
C VAL A 176 -10.68 17.80 -6.31
N HIS A 177 -11.24 19.01 -6.40
CA HIS A 177 -12.29 19.36 -7.35
C HIS A 177 -11.82 19.48 -8.82
N ALA A 178 -10.51 19.53 -9.06
CA ALA A 178 -9.92 19.55 -10.39
C ALA A 178 -9.66 18.13 -10.95
N VAL A 179 -9.73 17.10 -10.08
CA VAL A 179 -9.63 15.70 -10.51
C VAL A 179 -10.99 15.25 -11.04
N PRO A 180 -11.10 14.75 -12.28
CA PRO A 180 -12.36 14.25 -12.81
C PRO A 180 -12.99 13.19 -11.88
N ASP A 181 -14.30 13.31 -11.62
CA ASP A 181 -15.02 12.47 -10.64
C ASP A 181 -14.87 10.96 -10.87
N HIS A 182 -14.69 10.54 -12.12
CA HIS A 182 -14.51 9.14 -12.51
C HIS A 182 -13.11 8.60 -12.21
N LEU A 183 -12.14 9.47 -11.91
CA LEU A 183 -10.77 9.13 -11.50
C LEU A 183 -10.58 9.22 -9.99
N LEU A 184 -11.48 9.91 -9.28
CA LEU A 184 -11.51 9.89 -7.81
C LEU A 184 -12.00 8.50 -7.33
N PRO A 185 -11.45 7.95 -6.24
CA PRO A 185 -12.00 6.77 -5.57
C PRO A 185 -13.47 7.04 -5.21
N GLY A 186 -14.38 6.42 -5.98
CA GLY A 186 -15.65 7.05 -6.36
C GLY A 186 -16.55 7.61 -5.26
N TYR A 187 -17.17 8.75 -5.58
CA TYR A 187 -18.49 9.14 -5.06
C TYR A 187 -19.54 8.16 -5.60
N ARG A 188 -19.70 7.01 -4.94
CA ARG A 188 -20.84 6.12 -5.18
C ARG A 188 -22.02 6.63 -4.37
N ALA A 189 -23.10 7.02 -5.06
CA ALA A 189 -24.39 7.43 -4.49
C ALA A 189 -24.99 6.47 -3.43
N TRP A 190 -24.50 5.22 -3.39
CA TRP A 190 -24.83 4.19 -2.41
C TRP A 190 -24.49 4.56 -0.95
N ARG A 191 -23.63 5.56 -0.69
CA ARG A 191 -23.34 6.01 0.69
C ARG A 191 -24.46 6.84 1.34
N GLN A 192 -25.44 7.32 0.57
CA GLN A 192 -26.59 8.05 1.13
C GLN A 192 -27.79 7.14 1.44
N ILE A 193 -27.75 5.89 0.99
CA ILE A 193 -28.76 4.90 1.34
C ILE A 193 -28.20 4.16 2.55
N PRO A 194 -28.74 4.37 3.77
CA PRO A 194 -28.29 3.59 4.91
C PRO A 194 -28.47 2.10 4.58
N PRO A 195 -27.62 1.18 5.08
CA PRO A 195 -27.72 -0.24 4.76
C PRO A 195 -29.12 -0.83 5.00
N SER A 196 -29.88 -0.25 5.93
CA SER A 196 -31.27 -0.58 6.24
C SER A 196 -32.29 -0.19 5.17
N ALA A 197 -31.93 0.68 4.23
CA ALA A 197 -32.78 1.15 3.13
C ALA A 197 -32.42 0.48 1.78
N VAL A 198 -31.41 -0.41 1.77
CA VAL A 198 -31.15 -1.28 0.63
C VAL A 198 -32.21 -2.39 0.64
N PRO A 199 -32.98 -2.59 -0.45
CA PRO A 199 -33.95 -3.67 -0.51
C PRO A 199 -33.27 -5.01 -0.27
N THR A 200 -33.72 -5.76 0.73
CA THR A 200 -33.24 -7.13 0.94
C THR A 200 -33.62 -8.00 -0.25
N SER A 201 -32.67 -8.84 -0.68
CA SER A 201 -32.88 -9.90 -1.66
C SER A 201 -34.19 -10.63 -1.36
N SER A 202 -35.16 -10.60 -2.29
CA SER A 202 -36.32 -11.49 -2.23
C SER A 202 -35.80 -12.92 -2.15
N GLY A 203 -36.20 -13.65 -1.12
CA GLY A 203 -35.82 -15.06 -0.96
C GLY A 203 -36.16 -15.88 -2.22
N PRO A 204 -35.51 -17.03 -2.43
CA PRO A 204 -35.77 -17.84 -3.61
C PRO A 204 -37.26 -18.19 -3.70
N ALA A 205 -37.84 -18.00 -4.88
CA ALA A 205 -39.23 -18.35 -5.13
C ALA A 205 -39.47 -19.81 -4.76
N THR A 206 -40.43 -20.06 -3.87
CA THR A 206 -40.91 -21.40 -3.54
C THR A 206 -41.34 -22.07 -4.84
N LYS A 207 -40.68 -23.18 -5.19
CA LYS A 207 -41.12 -24.03 -6.30
C LYS A 207 -42.51 -24.56 -5.95
N GLU A 208 -43.51 -24.19 -6.74
CA GLU A 208 -44.82 -24.82 -6.70
C GLU A 208 -44.66 -26.29 -7.10
N GLU A 209 -44.89 -27.20 -6.15
CA GLU A 209 -45.05 -28.63 -6.42
C GLU A 209 -46.35 -28.81 -7.20
N HIS A 210 -46.22 -29.19 -8.48
CA HIS A 210 -47.35 -29.64 -9.29
C HIS A 210 -47.79 -31.02 -8.79
N ALA A 211 -49.03 -31.09 -8.29
CA ALA A 211 -49.78 -32.33 -8.07
C ALA A 211 -50.41 -32.83 -9.37
#